data_AF-X1RZI5-F1
#
_entry.id   AF-X1RZI5-F1
#
_cell.length_a   1.000
_cell.length_b   1.000
_cell.length_c   1.000
_cell.angle_alpha   90.00
_cell.angle_beta   90.00
_cell.angle_gamma   90.00
#
_symmetry.space_group_name_H-M   'P 1'
#
loop_
_entity.id
_entity.type
_entity.pdbx_description
1 polymer ?
#
loop_
_entity_poly.entity_id
_entity_poly.type
_entity_poly.pdbx_seq_one_letter_code
_entity_poly.pdbx_strand_id
1 'polypeptide(L)'
;FNISLDGSLSNGRVLIDMEEPEQEGAPDGMKVDTQGNIYCTGPGGLWVIDPSGKCLGRIAIPELPANLAWGDPDWKTLYITARSSIYCLQLTIPGIAAWTT
;
A
#
# COMPACT_ATOMS: atom_id res chain seq x y z
N PHE A 1 -8.38 -12.55 -7.49
CA PHE A 1 -8.54 -13.66 -8.44
C PHE A 1 -8.04 -14.93 -7.80
N ASN A 2 -8.55 -16.08 -8.25
CA ASN A 2 -7.87 -17.36 -8.11
C ASN A 2 -6.92 -17.50 -9.31
N ILE A 3 -5.70 -18.00 -9.07
CA ILE A 3 -4.66 -18.16 -10.09
C ILE A 3 -4.42 -19.65 -10.29
N SER A 4 -4.63 -20.13 -11.51
CA SER A 4 -4.36 -21.52 -11.90
C SER A 4 -2.88 -21.75 -12.19
N LEU A 5 -2.46 -23.01 -12.29
CA LEU A 5 -1.07 -23.39 -12.61
C LEU A 5 -0.59 -22.88 -13.98
N ASP A 6 -1.50 -22.71 -14.94
CA ASP A 6 -1.23 -22.16 -16.26
C ASP A 6 -1.25 -20.61 -16.31
N GLY A 7 -1.41 -19.96 -15.15
CA GLY A 7 -1.50 -18.52 -15.02
C GLY A 7 -2.88 -17.93 -15.36
N SER A 8 -3.86 -18.75 -15.73
CA SER A 8 -5.22 -18.28 -15.96
C SER A 8 -5.86 -17.71 -14.68
N LEU A 9 -6.65 -16.65 -14.85
CA LEU A 9 -7.32 -15.94 -13.76
C LEU A 9 -8.81 -16.26 -13.75
N SER A 10 -9.35 -16.53 -12.57
CA SER A 10 -10.80 -16.72 -12.35
C SER A 10 -11.27 -16.04 -11.06
N ASN A 11 -12.58 -15.95 -10.86
CA ASN A 11 -13.19 -15.45 -9.62
C ASN A 11 -12.62 -14.10 -9.16
N GLY A 12 -12.70 -13.09 -10.03
CA GLY A 12 -12.37 -11.71 -9.69
C GLY A 12 -13.25 -11.22 -8.53
N ARG A 13 -12.64 -10.51 -7.58
CA ARG A 13 -13.32 -9.94 -6.42
C ARG A 13 -12.71 -8.60 -6.09
N VAL A 14 -13.55 -7.66 -5.67
CA VAL A 14 -13.11 -6.40 -5.06
C VAL A 14 -12.66 -6.73 -3.64
N LEU A 15 -11.41 -6.42 -3.31
CA LEU A 15 -10.89 -6.61 -1.96
C LEU A 15 -11.40 -5.51 -1.01
N ILE A 16 -11.35 -4.27 -1.49
CA ILE A 16 -11.80 -3.08 -0.78
C ILE A 16 -12.26 -2.05 -1.82
N ASP A 17 -13.30 -1.30 -1.48
CA ASP A 17 -13.70 -0.09 -2.19
C ASP A 17 -13.10 1.12 -1.47
N MET A 18 -12.40 1.97 -2.20
CA MET A 18 -11.67 3.14 -1.67
C MET A 18 -12.28 4.46 -2.18
N GLU A 19 -13.53 4.44 -2.64
CA GLU A 19 -14.24 5.66 -3.03
C GLU A 19 -14.50 6.57 -1.82
N GLU A 20 -13.96 7.79 -1.87
CA GLU A 20 -14.11 8.84 -0.85
C GLU A 20 -14.32 10.19 -1.56
N PRO A 21 -15.56 10.56 -1.91
CA PRO A 21 -15.83 11.70 -2.79
C PRO A 21 -15.43 13.06 -2.19
N GLU A 22 -15.26 13.13 -0.87
CA GLU A 22 -14.83 14.34 -0.15
C GLU A 22 -13.31 14.49 -0.05
N GLN A 23 -12.55 13.51 -0.53
CA GLN A 23 -11.09 13.48 -0.44
C GLN A 23 -10.46 13.45 -1.82
N GLU A 24 -9.39 14.22 -2.00
CA GLU A 24 -8.64 14.19 -3.25
C GLU A 24 -7.79 12.92 -3.35
N GLY A 25 -7.73 12.33 -4.54
CA GLY A 25 -6.86 11.19 -4.85
C GLY A 25 -7.60 9.97 -5.38
N ALA A 26 -6.82 8.95 -5.72
CA ALA A 26 -7.29 7.62 -6.12
C ALA A 26 -6.21 6.59 -5.79
N PRO A 27 -6.55 5.29 -5.75
CA PRO A 27 -5.56 4.23 -5.65
C PRO A 27 -4.54 4.28 -6.78
N ASP A 28 -3.24 4.25 -6.45
CA ASP A 28 -2.12 4.23 -7.41
C ASP A 28 -1.08 3.18 -6.97
N GLY A 29 -0.05 3.58 -6.23
CA GLY A 29 0.99 2.69 -5.72
C GLY A 29 0.52 1.83 -4.54
N MET A 30 0.94 0.56 -4.53
CA MET A 30 0.73 -0.36 -3.40
C MET A 30 1.98 -1.20 -3.08
N LYS A 31 2.14 -1.56 -1.81
CA LYS A 31 3.14 -2.51 -1.29
C LYS A 31 2.54 -3.32 -0.12
N VAL A 32 3.22 -4.40 0.28
CA VAL A 32 2.75 -5.31 1.33
C VAL A 32 3.81 -5.49 2.41
N ASP A 33 3.39 -5.52 3.68
CA ASP A 33 4.26 -5.83 4.81
C ASP A 33 4.38 -7.34 5.07
N THR A 34 5.28 -7.73 5.98
CA THR A 34 5.50 -9.14 6.34
C THR A 34 4.31 -9.84 7.02
N GLN A 35 3.27 -9.11 7.43
CA GLN A 35 2.02 -9.67 7.96
C GLN A 35 0.91 -9.75 6.90
N GLY A 36 1.18 -9.31 5.67
CA GLY A 36 0.23 -9.29 4.58
C GLY A 36 -0.64 -8.04 4.54
N ASN A 37 -0.39 -7.02 5.37
CA ASN A 37 -1.12 -5.77 5.27
C ASN A 37 -0.70 -5.04 3.99
N ILE A 38 -1.69 -4.54 3.26
CA ILE A 38 -1.52 -3.74 2.05
C ILE A 38 -1.45 -2.28 2.46
N TYR A 39 -0.40 -1.60 2.00
CA TYR A 39 -0.25 -0.16 2.08
C TYR A 39 -0.49 0.38 0.68
N CYS A 40 -1.55 1.16 0.50
CA CYS A 40 -1.96 1.67 -0.81
C CYS A 40 -2.16 3.18 -0.74
N THR A 41 -1.60 3.93 -1.70
CA THR A 41 -1.94 5.35 -1.86
C THR A 41 -3.42 5.45 -2.18
N GLY A 42 -4.08 6.53 -1.76
CA GLY A 42 -5.50 6.69 -2.00
C GLY A 42 -6.01 8.04 -1.54
N PRO A 43 -7.33 8.24 -1.61
CA PRO A 43 -7.93 9.46 -1.13
C PRO A 43 -7.57 9.74 0.32
N GLY A 44 -7.07 10.96 0.59
CA GLY A 44 -6.69 11.42 1.92
C GLY A 44 -5.41 10.79 2.51
N GLY A 45 -4.59 10.08 1.72
CA GLY A 45 -3.27 9.60 2.13
C GLY A 45 -3.02 8.13 1.84
N LEU A 46 -2.33 7.44 2.76
CA LEU A 46 -1.96 6.04 2.61
C LEU A 46 -2.89 5.14 3.45
N TRP A 47 -3.62 4.27 2.78
CA TRP A 47 -4.52 3.31 3.41
C TRP A 47 -3.75 2.06 3.83
N VAL A 48 -3.98 1.60 5.06
CA VAL A 48 -3.45 0.35 5.59
C VAL A 48 -4.60 -0.63 5.69
N ILE A 49 -4.52 -1.72 4.94
CA ILE A 49 -5.62 -2.67 4.72
C ILE A 49 -5.13 -4.06 5.10
N ASP A 50 -5.88 -4.80 5.92
CA ASP A 50 -5.51 -6.16 6.27
C ASP A 50 -5.78 -7.16 5.11
N PRO A 51 -5.28 -8.40 5.18
CA PRO A 51 -5.50 -9.40 4.13
C PRO A 51 -6.98 -9.75 3.86
N SER A 52 -7.90 -9.43 4.78
CA SER A 52 -9.33 -9.63 4.59
C SER A 52 -10.02 -8.50 3.81
N GLY A 53 -9.30 -7.40 3.56
CA GLY A 53 -9.84 -6.20 2.91
C GLY A 53 -10.37 -5.15 3.87
N LYS A 54 -10.16 -5.32 5.19
CA LYS A 54 -10.57 -4.33 6.19
C LYS A 54 -9.54 -3.19 6.25
N CYS A 55 -10.01 -1.95 6.12
CA CYS A 55 -9.19 -0.78 6.40
C CYS A 55 -8.87 -0.71 7.91
N LEU A 56 -7.58 -0.81 8.24
CA LEU A 56 -7.06 -0.66 9.60
C LEU A 56 -6.87 0.81 9.98
N GLY A 57 -6.65 1.67 8.98
CA GLY A 57 -6.51 3.11 9.16
C GLY A 57 -5.88 3.79 7.95
N ARG A 58 -5.72 5.10 8.07
CA ARG A 58 -5.12 5.96 7.04
C ARG A 58 -4.03 6.84 7.64
N ILE A 59 -2.86 6.82 7.00
CA ILE A 59 -1.74 7.71 7.34
C ILE A 59 -1.89 8.96 6.48
N ALA A 60 -2.13 10.10 7.14
CA ALA A 60 -2.20 11.39 6.46
C ALA A 60 -0.81 11.81 5.95
N ILE A 61 -0.74 12.19 4.69
CA ILE A 61 0.47 12.71 4.04
C ILE A 61 0.19 14.15 3.61
N PRO A 62 1.12 15.11 3.79
CA PRO A 62 0.84 16.52 3.48
C PRO A 62 0.55 16.80 1.99
N GLU A 63 1.05 15.96 1.08
CA GLU A 63 0.80 16.03 -0.36
C GLU A 63 0.23 14.68 -0.84
N LEU A 64 -0.53 14.70 -1.94
CA LEU A 64 -1.13 13.48 -2.49
C LEU A 64 -0.04 12.47 -2.92
N PRO A 65 0.03 11.27 -2.30
CA PRO A 65 1.06 10.30 -2.62
C PRO A 65 0.73 9.52 -3.91
N ALA A 66 1.76 9.22 -4.69
CA ALA A 66 1.64 8.40 -5.91
C ALA A 66 2.24 6.99 -5.71
N ASN A 67 3.31 6.86 -4.93
CA ASN A 67 3.94 5.56 -4.68
C ASN A 67 4.63 5.49 -3.32
N LEU A 68 5.05 4.28 -2.97
CA LEU A 68 5.73 3.97 -1.72
C LEU A 68 6.63 2.75 -1.86
N ALA A 69 7.66 2.68 -1.03
CA ALA A 69 8.51 1.51 -0.89
C ALA A 69 9.12 1.45 0.52
N TRP A 70 9.27 0.24 1.05
CA TRP A 70 10.15 0.05 2.20
C TRP A 70 11.61 0.16 1.77
N GLY A 71 12.43 0.69 2.65
CA GLY A 71 13.88 0.75 2.53
C GLY A 71 14.55 0.59 3.89
N ASP A 72 15.83 0.93 3.92
CA ASP A 72 16.77 0.68 5.02
C ASP A 72 17.04 -0.82 5.29
N PRO A 73 18.16 -1.17 5.97
CA PRO A 73 18.57 -2.57 6.12
C PRO A 73 17.57 -3.47 6.85
N ASP A 74 16.71 -2.90 7.69
CA ASP A 74 15.68 -3.62 8.45
C ASP A 74 14.30 -3.62 7.78
N TRP A 75 14.18 -2.98 6.61
CA TRP A 75 12.92 -2.81 5.87
C TRP A 75 11.81 -2.16 6.70
N LYS A 76 12.13 -1.33 7.69
CA LYS A 76 11.13 -0.66 8.55
C LYS A 76 10.92 0.81 8.21
N THR A 77 11.67 1.38 7.27
CA THR A 77 11.42 2.75 6.83
C THR A 77 10.57 2.72 5.56
N LEU A 78 9.39 3.34 5.61
CA LEU A 78 8.54 3.51 4.45
C LEU A 78 8.82 4.88 3.81
N TYR A 79 9.34 4.87 2.59
CA TYR A 79 9.50 6.05 1.74
C TYR A 79 8.27 6.24 0.87
N ILE A 80 7.81 7.49 0.74
CA ILE A 80 6.58 7.84 0.04
C ILE A 80 6.89 8.99 -0.91
N THR A 81 6.58 8.81 -2.20
CA THR A 81 6.66 9.88 -3.20
C THR A 81 5.31 10.59 -3.27
N ALA A 82 5.32 11.90 -3.08
CA ALA A 82 4.10 12.70 -3.06
C ALA A 82 4.35 14.05 -3.71
N ARG A 83 3.82 14.21 -4.93
CA ARG A 83 3.94 15.42 -5.76
C ARG A 83 5.36 15.99 -5.80
N SER A 84 5.68 16.97 -4.96
CA SER A 84 6.96 17.69 -4.93
C SER A 84 7.95 17.20 -3.87
N SER A 85 7.54 16.26 -3.02
CA SER A 85 8.29 15.83 -1.84
C SER A 85 8.47 14.30 -1.75
N ILE A 86 9.48 13.90 -0.99
CA ILE A 86 9.62 12.53 -0.48
C ILE A 86 9.47 12.58 1.05
N TYR A 87 8.54 11.77 1.58
CA TYR A 87 8.36 11.58 3.01
C TYR A 87 8.93 10.23 3.44
N CYS A 88 9.32 10.11 4.71
CA CYS A 88 9.70 8.83 5.31
C CYS A 88 9.05 8.65 6.68
N LEU A 89 8.70 7.41 7.00
CA LEU A 89 8.05 7.01 8.24
C LEU A 89 8.72 5.73 8.76
N GLN A 90 9.06 5.67 10.04
CA GLN A 90 9.47 4.40 10.66
C GLN A 90 8.23 3.60 11.05
N LEU A 91 8.15 2.36 10.61
CA LEU A 91 7.10 1.41 10.95
C LEU A 91 7.63 0.32 11.90
N THR A 92 6.71 -0.32 12.62
CA THR A 92 7.05 -1.42 13.53
C THR A 92 7.17 -2.76 12.80
N ILE A 93 6.42 -2.93 11.71
CA ILE A 93 6.35 -4.13 10.88
C ILE A 93 7.20 -3.89 9.61
N PRO A 94 8.15 -4.78 9.30
CA PRO A 94 8.96 -4.63 8.09
C PRO A 94 8.15 -4.96 6.82
N GLY A 95 8.53 -4.31 5.73
CA GLY A 95 8.05 -4.61 4.38
C GLY A 95 8.47 -5.97 3.86
N ILE A 96 7.75 -6.51 2.86
CA ILE A 96 8.28 -7.61 2.06
C ILE A 96 9.42 -7.08 1.19
N ALA A 97 10.62 -7.64 1.37
CA ALA A 97 11.79 -7.27 0.57
C ALA A 97 11.53 -7.57 -0.90
N ALA A 98 11.82 -6.61 -1.77
CA ALA A 98 11.59 -6.76 -3.20
C ALA A 98 12.48 -7.86 -3.83
N TRP A 99 13.63 -8.15 -3.21
CA TRP A 99 14.57 -9.18 -3.65
C TRP A 99 15.31 -9.75 -2.44
N THR A 100 15.40 -11.07 -2.36
CA THR A 100 16.34 -11.77 -1.48
C THR A 100 17.28 -12.56 -2.39
N THR A 101 18.59 -12.33 -2.24
CA THR A 101 19.66 -13.08 -2.93
C THR A 101 19.90 -14.41 -2.27
#